data_AF-A0A951QGW2-F1
#
_entry.id   AF-A0A951QGW2-F1
#
_cell.length_a   1.000
_cell.length_b   1.000
_cell.length_c   1.000
_cell.angle_alpha   90.00
_cell.angle_beta   90.00
_cell.angle_gamma   90.00
#
_symmetry.space_group_name_H-M   'P 1'
#
loop_
_entity.id
_entity.type
_entity.pdbx_description
1 polymer ?
#
loop_
_entity_poly.entity_id
_entity_poly.type
_entity_poly.pdbx_seq_one_letter_code
_entity_poly.pdbx_strand_id
1 'polypeptide(L)'
;MQDSVIEPATLQKAWEQGLQQGLNQVALNMLKEGIDLAQVAKLTGLSLERVKSLQVTDSDHSQALVKDFLELSESSLNKIWLSPEEDEAWKDL
;
A
#
# COMPACT_ATOMS: atom_id res chain seq x y z
N MET A 1 40.57 -15.09 -2.52
CA MET A 1 39.20 -14.78 -2.99
C MET A 1 38.44 -16.08 -2.88
N GLN A 2 37.42 -16.16 -2.02
CA GLN A 2 36.55 -17.34 -1.99
C GLN A 2 35.59 -17.20 -3.16
N ASP A 3 35.77 -17.98 -4.21
CA ASP A 3 34.77 -18.13 -5.26
C ASP A 3 33.55 -18.77 -4.59
N SER A 4 32.54 -17.96 -4.28
CA SER A 4 31.30 -18.44 -3.71
C SER A 4 30.59 -19.22 -4.81
N VAL A 5 30.73 -20.54 -4.78
CA VAL A 5 30.01 -21.45 -5.67
C VAL A 5 28.53 -21.36 -5.29
N ILE A 6 27.76 -20.65 -6.10
CA ILE A 6 26.31 -20.60 -5.92
C ILE A 6 25.77 -21.96 -6.34
N GLU A 7 25.18 -22.68 -5.40
CA GLU A 7 24.57 -23.98 -5.70
C GLU A 7 23.42 -23.81 -6.72
N PRO A 8 23.30 -24.70 -7.73
CA PRO A 8 22.23 -24.63 -8.72
C PRO A 8 20.81 -24.56 -8.12
N ALA A 9 20.60 -25.23 -6.98
CA ALA A 9 19.33 -25.17 -6.25
C ALA A 9 19.00 -23.76 -5.75
N THR A 10 20.02 -23.00 -5.32
CA THR A 10 19.86 -21.59 -4.89
C THR A 10 19.46 -20.70 -6.06
N LEU A 11 20.07 -20.91 -7.23
CA LEU A 11 19.71 -20.16 -8.46
C LEU A 11 18.28 -20.47 -8.90
N GLN A 12 17.89 -21.74 -8.88
CA GLN A 12 16.53 -22.14 -9.22
C GLN A 12 15.50 -21.49 -8.29
N LYS A 13 15.74 -21.53 -6.97
CA LYS A 13 14.85 -20.90 -5.99
C LYS A 13 14.73 -19.39 -6.20
N ALA A 14 15.85 -18.71 -6.44
CA ALA A 14 15.85 -17.27 -6.71
C ALA A 14 15.05 -16.94 -7.98
N TRP A 15 15.17 -17.76 -9.02
CA TRP A 15 14.41 -17.61 -10.25
C TRP A 15 12.91 -17.82 -10.04
N GLU A 16 12.52 -18.88 -9.33
CA GLU A 16 11.11 -19.16 -8.99
C GLU A 16 10.50 -18.01 -8.16
N GLN A 17 11.25 -17.47 -7.20
CA GLN A 17 10.83 -16.32 -6.41
C GLN A 17 10.67 -15.06 -7.27
N GLY A 18 11.64 -14.77 -8.15
CA GLY A 18 11.57 -13.62 -9.05
C GLY A 18 10.39 -13.71 -10.02
N LEU A 19 10.14 -14.89 -10.57
CA LEU A 19 8.97 -15.15 -11.42
C LEU A 19 7.66 -14.90 -10.67
N GLN A 20 7.53 -15.44 -9.45
CA GLN A 20 6.35 -15.22 -8.62
C GLN A 20 6.12 -13.75 -8.28
N GLN A 21 7.18 -13.01 -7.94
CA GLN A 21 7.11 -11.57 -7.69
C GLN A 21 6.68 -10.79 -8.95
N GLY A 22 7.25 -11.11 -10.10
CA GLY A 22 6.89 -10.49 -11.38
C GLY A 22 5.41 -10.72 -11.74
N LEU A 23 4.92 -11.96 -11.60
CA LEU A 23 3.51 -12.28 -11.84
C LEU A 23 2.57 -11.53 -10.89
N ASN A 24 2.92 -11.43 -9.61
CA ASN A 24 2.13 -10.65 -8.65
C ASN A 24 2.09 -9.16 -9.01
N GLN A 25 3.21 -8.57 -9.45
CA GLN A 25 3.27 -7.17 -9.84
C GLN A 25 2.45 -6.90 -11.11
N VAL A 26 2.52 -7.78 -12.11
CA VAL A 26 1.70 -7.68 -13.31
C VAL A 26 0.22 -7.77 -12.95
N ALA A 27 -0.17 -8.73 -12.09
CA ALA A 27 -1.55 -8.86 -11.62
C ALA A 27 -2.04 -7.58 -10.92
N LEU A 28 -1.22 -6.99 -10.03
CA LEU A 28 -1.55 -5.72 -9.36
C LEU A 28 -1.78 -4.59 -10.36
N ASN A 29 -0.90 -4.44 -11.35
CA ASN A 29 -1.04 -3.40 -12.38
C ASN A 29 -2.33 -3.61 -13.18
N MET A 30 -2.66 -4.85 -13.54
CA MET A 30 -3.89 -5.15 -14.28
C MET A 30 -5.16 -4.83 -13.46
N LEU A 31 -5.14 -5.14 -12.16
CA LEU A 31 -6.25 -4.79 -11.26
C LEU A 31 -6.43 -3.27 -11.14
N LYS A 32 -5.32 -2.51 -11.09
CA LYS A 32 -5.34 -1.04 -11.08
C LYS A 32 -5.94 -0.44 -12.35
N GLU A 33 -5.72 -1.10 -13.50
CA GLU A 33 -6.32 -0.73 -14.79
C GLU A 33 -7.80 -1.21 -14.92
N GLY A 34 -8.38 -1.78 -13.86
CA GLY A 34 -9.79 -2.19 -13.84
C GLY A 34 -10.08 -3.51 -14.57
N ILE A 35 -9.05 -4.33 -14.83
CA ILE A 35 -9.24 -5.64 -15.45
C ILE A 35 -9.89 -6.61 -14.45
N ASP A 36 -10.91 -7.35 -14.91
CA ASP A 36 -11.65 -8.31 -14.10
C ASP A 36 -10.77 -9.42 -13.48
N LEU A 37 -11.11 -9.84 -12.25
CA LEU A 37 -10.37 -10.83 -11.48
C LEU A 37 -10.15 -12.15 -12.23
N ALA A 38 -11.18 -12.66 -12.92
CA ALA A 38 -11.06 -13.93 -13.66
C ALA A 38 -10.15 -13.79 -14.87
N GLN A 39 -10.19 -12.63 -15.53
CA GLN A 39 -9.30 -12.32 -16.64
C GLN A 39 -7.84 -12.16 -16.19
N VAL A 40 -7.60 -11.51 -15.03
CA VAL A 40 -6.27 -11.41 -14.42
C VAL A 40 -5.73 -12.79 -14.05
N ALA A 41 -6.51 -13.63 -13.39
CA ALA A 41 -6.11 -15.01 -13.03
C ALA A 41 -5.74 -15.83 -14.28
N LYS A 42 -6.55 -15.71 -15.33
CA LYS A 42 -6.30 -16.40 -16.61
C LYS A 42 -4.99 -15.95 -17.28
N LEU A 43 -4.71 -14.65 -17.31
CA LEU A 43 -3.54 -14.11 -18.02
C LEU A 43 -2.24 -14.26 -17.24
N THR A 44 -2.29 -14.23 -15.91
CA THR A 44 -1.10 -14.36 -15.04
C THR A 44 -0.82 -15.80 -14.62
N GLY A 45 -1.79 -16.70 -14.80
CA GLY A 45 -1.70 -18.08 -14.30
C GLY A 45 -1.80 -18.19 -12.78
N LEU A 46 -2.07 -17.09 -12.06
CA LEU A 46 -2.29 -17.08 -10.62
C LEU A 46 -3.68 -17.65 -10.30
N SER A 47 -3.81 -18.25 -9.12
CA SER A 47 -5.12 -18.69 -8.63
C SER A 47 -6.04 -17.50 -8.37
N LEU A 48 -7.35 -17.70 -8.51
CA LEU A 48 -8.33 -16.65 -8.23
C LEU A 48 -8.22 -16.14 -6.78
N GLU A 49 -7.91 -17.04 -5.84
CA GLU A 49 -7.66 -16.69 -4.43
C GLU A 49 -6.46 -15.76 -4.28
N ARG A 50 -5.36 -16.05 -4.99
CA ARG A 50 -4.17 -15.19 -4.96
C ARG A 50 -4.47 -13.80 -5.51
N VAL A 51 -5.16 -13.72 -6.66
CA VAL A 51 -5.55 -12.44 -7.27
C VAL A 51 -6.45 -11.63 -6.33
N LYS A 52 -7.44 -12.27 -5.68
CA LYS A 52 -8.27 -11.61 -4.66
C LYS A 52 -7.46 -11.06 -3.50
N SER A 53 -6.46 -11.81 -3.00
CA SER A 53 -5.60 -11.34 -1.91
C SER A 53 -4.78 -10.10 -2.28
N LEU A 54 -4.38 -9.96 -3.55
CA LEU A 54 -3.64 -8.80 -4.05
C LEU A 54 -4.50 -7.52 -4.11
N GLN A 55 -5.80 -7.66 -4.37
CA GLN A 55 -6.73 -6.53 -4.40
C GLN A 55 -6.91 -5.88 -3.01
N VAL A 56 -6.92 -6.68 -1.94
CA VAL A 56 -7.13 -6.20 -0.57
C VAL A 56 -5.97 -5.31 -0.11
N THR A 57 -4.74 -5.63 -0.51
CA THR A 57 -3.53 -4.91 -0.05
C THR A 57 -3.46 -3.46 -0.55
N ASP A 58 -4.07 -3.13 -1.70
CA ASP A 58 -4.06 -1.76 -2.27
C ASP A 58 -5.11 -0.85 -1.60
N SER A 59 -6.25 -1.42 -1.17
CA SER A 59 -7.28 -0.70 -0.41
C SER A 59 -6.76 -0.25 0.96
N ASP A 60 -5.91 -1.05 1.61
CA ASP A 60 -5.34 -0.71 2.93
C ASP A 60 -4.41 0.51 2.89
N HIS A 61 -3.64 0.70 1.81
CA HIS A 61 -2.80 1.89 1.65
C HIS A 61 -3.62 3.18 1.52
N SER A 62 -4.78 3.11 0.86
CA SER A 62 -5.68 4.26 0.74
C SER A 62 -6.30 4.64 2.09
N GLN A 63 -6.62 3.65 2.92
CA GLN A 63 -7.17 3.87 4.27
C GLN A 63 -6.14 4.42 5.26
N ALA A 64 -4.87 4.01 5.14
CA ALA A 64 -3.77 4.55 5.95
C ALA A 64 -3.57 6.05 5.71
N LEU A 65 -3.59 6.51 4.44
CA LEU A 65 -3.43 7.93 4.12
C LEU A 65 -4.56 8.81 4.65
N VAL A 66 -5.81 8.31 4.65
CA VAL A 66 -6.96 9.03 5.21
C VAL A 66 -6.83 9.16 6.73
N LYS A 67 -6.39 8.10 7.40
CA LYS A 67 -6.18 8.09 8.85
C LYS A 67 -5.07 9.08 9.25
N ASP A 68 -3.93 9.05 8.57
CA ASP A 68 -2.81 9.95 8.84
C ASP A 68 -3.21 11.42 8.62
N PHE A 69 -4.00 11.71 7.57
CA PHE A 69 -4.54 13.04 7.32
C PHE A 69 -5.49 13.51 8.42
N LEU A 70 -6.40 12.64 8.90
CA LEU A 70 -7.32 12.96 10.00
C LEU A 70 -6.55 13.28 11.29
N GLU A 71 -5.59 12.44 11.67
CA GLU A 71 -4.76 12.66 12.88
C GLU A 71 -3.95 13.96 12.77
N LEU A 72 -3.39 14.27 11.60
CA LEU A 72 -2.70 15.54 11.35
C LEU A 72 -3.65 16.74 11.43
N SER A 73 -4.88 16.62 10.91
CA SER A 73 -5.88 17.67 10.97
C SER A 73 -6.34 17.94 12.41
N GLU A 74 -6.58 16.91 13.21
CA GLU A 74 -6.98 17.03 14.60
C GLU A 74 -5.86 17.63 15.45
N SER A 75 -4.61 17.24 15.21
CA SER A 75 -3.45 17.83 15.90
C SER A 75 -3.22 19.31 15.55
N SER A 76 -3.64 19.74 14.35
CA SER A 76 -3.49 21.12 13.86
C SER A 76 -4.68 22.02 14.24
N LEU A 77 -5.89 21.46 14.37
CA LEU A 77 -7.10 22.19 14.76
C LEU A 77 -7.18 22.46 16.27
N ASN A 78 -6.37 21.80 17.10
CA ASN A 78 -6.34 21.98 18.55
C ASN A 78 -5.62 23.26 19.03
N LYS A 79 -5.43 24.25 18.14
CA LYS A 79 -4.75 25.53 18.46
C LYS A 79 -5.43 26.80 17.94
N ILE A 80 -6.68 26.75 17.47
CA ILE A 80 -7.40 27.96 17.00
C ILE A 80 -8.76 28.14 17.68
N TRP A 81 -8.84 27.84 18.97
CA TRP A 81 -9.86 28.45 19.80
C TRP A 81 -9.14 29.08 20.97
N LEU A 82 -9.06 30.41 20.95
CA LEU A 82 -8.71 31.21 22.11
C LEU A 82 -9.60 30.73 23.27
N SER A 83 -9.01 30.53 24.44
CA SER A 83 -9.80 30.31 25.63
C SER A 83 -10.76 31.50 25.83
N PRO A 84 -11.95 31.32 26.44
CA PRO A 84 -12.91 32.42 26.61
C PRO A 84 -12.31 33.70 27.25
N GLU A 85 -11.25 33.56 28.04
CA GLU A 85 -10.52 34.69 28.64
C GLU A 85 -9.67 35.48 27.63
N GLU A 86 -9.16 34.83 26.58
CA GLU A 86 -8.33 35.47 25.54
C GLU A 86 -9.18 36.16 24.45
N ASP A 87 -10.46 35.79 24.31
CA ASP A 87 -11.44 36.41 23.41
C ASP A 87 -12.00 37.74 23.97
N GLU A 88 -11.93 37.94 25.29
CA GLU A 88 -12.35 39.18 25.98
C GLU A 88 -11.33 40.33 25.80
N ALA A 89 -10.05 40.03 25.55
CA ALA A 89 -9.00 41.04 25.38
C ALA A 89 -9.15 41.90 24.11
N TRP A 90 -10.01 41.50 23.18
CA TRP A 90 -10.28 42.20 21.92
C TRP A 90 -11.56 43.05 21.99
N LYS A 91 -12.30 43.02 23.10
CA LYS A 91 -13.54 43.80 23.26
C LYS A 91 -13.31 45.25 23.71
N ASP A 92 -12.12 45.55 24.21
CA ASP A 92 -11.74 46.87 24.76
C ASP A 92 -10.77 47.67 23.84
N LEU A 93 -10.57 47.24 22.59
CA LEU A 93 -9.84 47.97 21.53
C LEU A 93 -10.81 48.64 20.55
#